data_AF-A0A067MPZ6-F1
#
_entry.id   AF-A0A067MPZ6-F1
#
_cell.length_a   1.000
_cell.length_b   1.000
_cell.length_c   1.000
_cell.angle_alpha   90.00
_cell.angle_beta   90.00
_cell.angle_gamma   90.00
#
_symmetry.space_group_name_H-M   'P 1'
#
loop_
_entity.id
_entity.type
_entity.pdbx_description
1 polymer ?
#
loop_
_entity_poly.entity_id
_entity_poly.type
_entity_poly.pdbx_seq_one_letter_code
_entity_poly.pdbx_strand_id
1 'polypeptide(L)'
;MSQSHFDELRVTMEKLGALTEFTGWEVSVLQLRDVLAKDRFDGIFAFSQGTAMGGFILALVERPHLFPPFLINGKPPHPPLKFGVFVAGYISQPQLMQKIFREEGPFSTPTLHVIGIRDMVTQPEWAQMLCTHYVPSKPHWAKFFAEFMRSLARPASERVHIPSPTPPGPPRPVVSKL
;
A
#
# COMPACT_ATOMS: atom_id res chain seq x y z
N MET A 1 17.15 34.13 5.99
CA MET A 1 15.76 33.88 5.57
C MET A 1 14.85 34.57 6.58
N SER A 2 13.86 35.35 6.14
CA SER A 2 13.03 36.18 7.01
C SER A 2 11.87 35.38 7.65
N GLN A 3 11.39 35.82 8.81
CA GLN A 3 10.23 35.25 9.51
C GLN A 3 8.99 35.11 8.62
N SER A 4 8.80 36.06 7.68
CA SER A 4 7.72 36.03 6.69
C SER A 4 7.72 34.80 5.79
N HIS A 5 8.89 34.25 5.47
CA HIS A 5 9.02 33.04 4.65
C HIS A 5 8.58 31.79 5.43
N PHE A 6 8.83 31.75 6.74
CA PHE A 6 8.36 30.67 7.60
C PHE A 6 6.86 30.72 7.83
N ASP A 7 6.28 31.91 7.93
CA ASP A 7 4.83 32.08 8.06
C ASP A 7 4.09 31.71 6.76
N GLU A 8 4.66 32.04 5.60
CA GLU A 8 4.13 31.61 4.29
C GLU A 8 4.21 30.10 4.10
N LEU A 9 5.32 29.48 4.52
CA LEU A 9 5.46 28.02 4.57
C LEU A 9 4.44 27.41 5.52
N ARG A 10 4.22 28.00 6.70
CA ARG A 10 3.25 27.49 7.70
C ARG A 10 1.82 27.56 7.18
N VAL A 11 1.43 28.66 6.53
CA VAL A 11 0.10 28.82 5.89
C VAL A 11 -0.05 27.88 4.69
N THR A 12 1.02 27.66 3.92
CA THR A 12 1.03 26.70 2.81
C THR A 12 0.94 25.27 3.33
N MET A 13 1.61 24.95 4.44
CA MET A 13 1.52 23.65 5.11
C MET A 13 0.18 23.45 5.82
N GLU A 14 -0.48 24.50 6.33
CA GLU A 14 -1.86 24.45 6.83
C GLU A 14 -2.87 24.24 5.68
N LYS A 15 -2.66 24.89 4.52
CA LYS A 15 -3.48 24.67 3.31
C LYS A 15 -3.25 23.29 2.68
N LEU A 16 -2.02 22.78 2.70
CA LEU A 16 -1.71 21.38 2.36
C LEU A 16 -2.26 20.42 3.42
N GLY A 17 -2.31 20.85 4.69
CA GLY A 17 -2.99 20.17 5.78
C GLY A 17 -4.51 20.11 5.60
N ALA A 18 -5.10 21.01 4.81
CA ALA A 18 -6.50 20.95 4.39
C ALA A 18 -6.74 20.05 3.14
N LEU A 19 -5.66 19.60 2.47
CA LEU A 19 -5.70 18.55 1.43
C LEU A 19 -5.54 17.13 2.01
N THR A 20 -5.76 16.97 3.33
CA THR A 20 -5.59 15.69 4.04
C THR A 20 -6.83 14.79 4.01
N GLU A 21 -7.95 15.27 3.44
CA GLU A 21 -9.14 14.46 3.21
C GLU A 21 -9.11 13.81 1.84
N PHE A 22 -9.06 12.48 1.81
CA PHE A 22 -9.13 11.68 0.59
C PHE A 22 -10.55 11.67 0.02
N THR A 23 -11.02 12.76 -0.61
CA THR A 23 -12.42 12.85 -1.08
C THR A 23 -12.86 11.63 -1.91
N GLY A 24 -14.01 11.03 -1.56
CA GLY A 24 -14.59 9.90 -2.30
C GLY A 24 -14.01 8.52 -1.98
N TRP A 25 -13.13 8.42 -0.97
CA TRP A 25 -12.58 7.13 -0.55
C TRP A 25 -13.67 6.17 -0.06
N GLU A 26 -14.69 6.66 0.65
CA GLU A 26 -15.80 5.85 1.15
C GLU A 26 -16.57 5.20 0.00
N VAL A 27 -16.86 5.99 -1.04
CA VAL A 27 -17.55 5.50 -2.25
C VAL A 27 -16.74 4.40 -2.91
N SER A 28 -15.43 4.59 -3.02
CA SER A 28 -14.52 3.59 -3.58
C SER A 28 -14.48 2.30 -2.74
N VAL A 29 -14.49 2.42 -1.40
CA VAL A 29 -14.54 1.27 -0.49
C VAL A 29 -15.85 0.50 -0.67
N LEU A 30 -16.99 1.18 -0.77
CA LEU A 30 -18.28 0.53 -0.97
C LEU A 30 -18.40 -0.11 -2.35
N GLN A 31 -17.81 0.49 -3.39
CA GLN A 31 -17.72 -0.14 -4.70
C GLN A 31 -16.87 -1.41 -4.66
N LEU A 32 -15.71 -1.38 -3.99
CA LEU A 32 -14.85 -2.56 -3.84
C LEU A 32 -15.50 -3.64 -2.97
N ARG A 33 -16.26 -3.28 -1.93
CA ARG A 33 -17.11 -4.19 -1.16
C ARG A 33 -18.04 -4.98 -2.07
N ASP A 34 -18.70 -4.30 -2.99
CA ASP A 34 -19.67 -4.92 -3.90
C ASP A 34 -18.98 -5.79 -4.97
N VAL A 35 -17.73 -5.49 -5.34
CA VAL A 35 -16.90 -6.37 -6.18
C VAL A 35 -16.48 -7.62 -5.42
N LEU A 36 -15.99 -7.47 -4.19
CA LEU A 36 -15.58 -8.56 -3.31
C LEU A 36 -16.71 -9.55 -3.00
N ALA A 37 -17.95 -9.05 -2.93
CA ALA A 37 -19.12 -9.88 -2.68
C ALA A 37 -19.51 -10.78 -3.88
N LYS A 38 -19.03 -10.47 -5.09
CA LYS A 38 -19.42 -11.16 -6.33
C LYS A 38 -18.54 -12.36 -6.66
N ASP A 39 -17.32 -12.41 -6.15
CA ASP A 39 -16.36 -13.45 -6.51
C ASP A 39 -15.36 -13.71 -5.39
N ARG A 40 -14.54 -14.76 -5.55
CA ARG A 40 -13.49 -15.14 -4.61
C ARG A 40 -12.13 -14.66 -5.11
N PHE A 41 -11.50 -13.83 -4.29
CA PHE A 41 -10.18 -13.28 -4.53
C PHE A 41 -9.18 -13.85 -3.53
N ASP A 42 -8.05 -14.34 -4.03
CA ASP A 42 -6.97 -14.82 -3.16
C ASP A 42 -6.09 -13.68 -2.64
N GLY A 43 -6.03 -12.54 -3.31
CA GLY A 43 -5.20 -11.43 -2.90
C GLY A 43 -5.50 -10.13 -3.63
N ILE A 44 -4.81 -9.08 -3.21
CA ILE A 44 -4.91 -7.74 -3.80
C ILE A 44 -3.55 -7.31 -4.37
N PHE A 45 -3.56 -6.77 -5.58
CA PHE A 45 -2.40 -6.13 -6.19
C PHE A 45 -2.73 -4.65 -6.39
N ALA A 46 -1.92 -3.76 -5.83
CA ALA A 46 -2.21 -2.35 -5.76
C ALA A 46 -0.98 -1.50 -6.03
N PHE A 47 -1.21 -0.33 -6.63
CA PHE A 47 -0.17 0.59 -7.09
C PHE A 47 -0.48 2.02 -6.65
N SER A 48 0.52 2.77 -6.19
CA SER A 48 0.39 4.19 -5.81
C SER A 48 -0.73 4.42 -4.79
N GLN A 49 -1.66 5.33 -5.04
CA GLN A 49 -2.87 5.51 -4.21
C GLN A 49 -3.68 4.21 -4.03
N GLY A 50 -3.62 3.29 -4.99
CA GLY A 50 -4.22 1.97 -4.86
C GLY A 50 -3.67 1.16 -3.69
N THR A 51 -2.44 1.40 -3.20
CA THR A 51 -1.90 0.70 -2.03
C THR A 51 -2.56 1.14 -0.74
N ALA A 52 -2.88 2.43 -0.62
CA ALA A 52 -3.65 2.94 0.51
C ALA A 52 -5.03 2.27 0.56
N MET A 53 -5.74 2.26 -0.58
CA MET A 53 -7.05 1.60 -0.69
C MET A 53 -6.94 0.08 -0.48
N GLY A 54 -5.95 -0.57 -1.10
CA GLY A 54 -5.79 -2.02 -1.03
C GLY A 54 -5.39 -2.50 0.37
N GLY A 55 -4.53 -1.75 1.06
CA GLY A 55 -4.22 -1.98 2.46
C GLY A 55 -5.44 -1.82 3.36
N PHE A 56 -6.27 -0.81 3.09
CA PHE A 56 -7.52 -0.59 3.83
C PHE A 56 -8.51 -1.74 3.62
N ILE A 57 -8.72 -2.17 2.37
CA ILE A 57 -9.59 -3.32 2.06
C ILE A 57 -9.10 -4.60 2.73
N LEU A 58 -7.80 -4.87 2.67
CA LEU A 58 -7.17 -6.02 3.32
C LEU A 58 -7.40 -5.99 4.85
N ALA A 59 -7.29 -4.83 5.47
CA ALA A 59 -7.59 -4.66 6.88
C ALA A 59 -9.09 -4.88 7.19
N LEU A 60 -9.99 -4.37 6.34
CA LEU A 60 -11.44 -4.50 6.56
C LEU A 60 -11.97 -5.92 6.38
N VAL A 61 -11.42 -6.73 5.47
CA VAL A 61 -11.84 -8.14 5.36
C VAL A 61 -11.35 -8.98 6.55
N GLU A 62 -10.25 -8.58 7.19
CA GLU A 62 -9.73 -9.23 8.40
C GLU A 62 -10.45 -8.74 9.67
N ARG A 63 -10.82 -7.45 9.71
CA ARG A 63 -11.42 -6.76 10.86
C ARG A 63 -12.60 -5.88 10.43
N PRO A 64 -13.72 -6.47 9.99
CA PRO A 64 -14.81 -5.72 9.36
C PRO A 64 -15.61 -4.84 10.32
N HIS A 65 -15.50 -5.09 11.63
CA HIS A 65 -16.13 -4.25 12.67
C HIS A 65 -15.55 -2.84 12.74
N LEU A 66 -14.34 -2.63 12.20
CA LEU A 66 -13.69 -1.31 12.16
C LEU A 66 -14.35 -0.33 11.18
N PHE A 67 -15.15 -0.83 10.23
CA PHE A 67 -15.94 0.00 9.31
C PHE A 67 -17.29 -0.65 9.01
N PRO A 68 -18.31 -0.48 9.88
CA PRO A 68 -19.62 -1.13 9.75
C PRO A 68 -20.29 -1.02 8.37
N PRO A 69 -20.18 0.10 7.61
CA PRO A 69 -20.73 0.17 6.24
C PRO A 69 -20.15 -0.86 5.25
N PHE A 70 -19.01 -1.46 5.56
CA PHE A 70 -18.42 -2.54 4.78
C PHE A 70 -19.19 -3.87 4.88
N LEU A 71 -19.98 -4.05 5.94
CA LEU A 71 -20.72 -5.27 6.18
C LEU A 71 -21.94 -5.36 5.24
N ILE A 72 -22.21 -6.56 4.73
CA ILE A 72 -23.44 -6.91 4.03
C ILE A 72 -24.22 -7.86 4.93
N ASN A 73 -25.42 -7.44 5.37
CA ASN A 73 -26.24 -8.19 6.34
C ASN A 73 -25.46 -8.59 7.61
N GLY A 74 -24.62 -7.68 8.12
CA GLY A 74 -23.81 -7.88 9.32
C GLY A 74 -22.61 -8.81 9.16
N LYS A 75 -22.26 -9.23 7.93
CA LYS A 75 -21.12 -10.10 7.64
C LYS A 75 -20.14 -9.45 6.67
N PRO A 76 -18.83 -9.77 6.75
CA PRO A 76 -17.88 -9.30 5.75
C PRO A 76 -18.26 -9.82 4.35
N PRO A 77 -18.05 -9.03 3.28
CA PRO A 77 -18.42 -9.40 1.91
C PRO A 77 -17.55 -10.54 1.36
N HIS A 78 -16.37 -10.76 1.95
CA HIS A 78 -15.38 -11.74 1.50
C HIS A 78 -14.56 -12.23 2.70
N PRO A 79 -14.10 -13.50 2.73
CA PRO A 79 -13.17 -13.96 3.77
C PRO A 79 -11.82 -13.22 3.72
N PRO A 80 -10.95 -13.35 4.73
CA PRO A 80 -9.62 -12.75 4.69
C PRO A 80 -8.86 -13.14 3.42
N LEU A 81 -8.20 -12.15 2.81
CA LEU A 81 -7.33 -12.38 1.66
C LEU A 81 -6.10 -13.18 2.09
N LYS A 82 -5.52 -13.95 1.17
CA LYS A 82 -4.30 -14.72 1.44
C LYS A 82 -3.04 -13.87 1.33
N PHE A 83 -3.07 -12.76 0.58
CA PHE A 83 -1.95 -11.85 0.42
C PHE A 83 -2.30 -10.46 -0.13
N GLY A 84 -1.38 -9.51 0.03
CA GLY A 84 -1.37 -8.23 -0.67
C GLY A 84 -0.01 -7.95 -1.35
N VAL A 85 -0.03 -7.31 -2.51
CA VAL A 85 1.17 -6.78 -3.19
C VAL A 85 0.97 -5.29 -3.40
N PHE A 86 1.85 -4.49 -2.82
CA PHE A 86 1.77 -3.03 -2.81
C PHE A 86 3.00 -2.45 -3.47
N VAL A 87 2.80 -1.76 -4.59
CA VAL A 87 3.88 -1.19 -5.40
C VAL A 87 3.81 0.33 -5.37
N ALA A 88 4.94 0.99 -5.13
CA ALA A 88 5.05 2.45 -5.09
C ALA A 88 4.05 3.11 -4.11
N GLY A 89 3.82 2.43 -2.98
CA GLY A 89 2.77 2.77 -2.04
C GLY A 89 3.20 3.72 -0.93
N TYR A 90 2.21 4.36 -0.33
CA TYR A 90 2.36 5.14 0.90
C TYR A 90 1.25 4.78 1.90
N ILE A 91 1.48 5.07 3.17
CA ILE A 91 0.45 4.93 4.21
C ILE A 91 -0.50 6.13 4.12
N SER A 92 -1.79 5.84 3.91
CA SER A 92 -2.83 6.86 3.79
C SER A 92 -2.96 7.69 5.06
N GLN A 93 -3.24 8.99 4.90
CA GLN A 93 -3.37 9.92 6.00
C GLN A 93 -4.73 9.97 6.74
N PRO A 94 -5.89 9.50 6.21
CA PRO A 94 -7.15 9.59 6.94
C PRO A 94 -7.01 8.96 8.31
N GLN A 95 -7.50 9.67 9.32
CA GLN A 95 -7.36 9.28 10.72
C GLN A 95 -7.96 7.88 10.95
N LEU A 96 -9.05 7.55 10.25
CA LEU A 96 -9.64 6.22 10.26
C LEU A 96 -8.70 5.14 9.71
N MET A 97 -8.06 5.37 8.56
CA MET A 97 -7.11 4.39 7.99
C MET A 97 -5.93 4.19 8.94
N GLN A 98 -5.39 5.27 9.52
CA GLN A 98 -4.30 5.18 10.51
C GLN A 98 -4.71 4.46 11.79
N LYS A 99 -5.94 4.71 12.26
CA LYS A 99 -6.52 4.07 13.46
C LYS A 99 -6.60 2.54 13.29
N ILE A 100 -7.11 2.10 12.14
CA ILE A 100 -7.22 0.67 11.80
C ILE A 100 -5.87 -0.05 11.86
N PHE A 101 -4.79 0.60 11.39
CA PHE A 101 -3.46 -0.01 11.43
C PHE A 101 -2.79 -0.03 12.81
N ARG A 102 -3.27 0.75 13.79
CA ARG A 102 -2.60 0.95 15.08
C ARG A 102 -3.28 0.27 16.27
N GLU A 103 -4.59 0.05 16.24
CA GLU A 103 -5.35 -0.28 17.47
C GLU A 103 -5.41 -1.76 17.85
N GLU A 104 -5.37 -2.70 16.91
CA GLU A 104 -5.68 -4.12 17.19
C GLU A 104 -4.52 -5.10 16.88
N GLY A 105 -3.28 -4.61 16.92
CA GLY A 105 -2.09 -5.44 16.71
C GLY A 105 -1.84 -5.85 15.25
N PRO A 106 -0.84 -6.70 14.98
CA PRO A 106 -0.41 -7.03 13.63
C PRO A 106 -1.48 -7.80 12.83
N PHE A 107 -1.56 -7.54 11.54
CA PHE A 107 -2.41 -8.29 10.62
C PHE A 107 -1.78 -9.65 10.29
N SER A 108 -2.63 -10.66 10.09
CA SER A 108 -2.21 -12.02 9.75
C SER A 108 -1.91 -12.16 8.25
N THR A 109 -2.54 -11.32 7.43
CA THR A 109 -2.41 -11.37 5.97
C THR A 109 -1.00 -10.92 5.53
N PRO A 110 -0.21 -11.77 4.86
CA PRO A 110 1.13 -11.41 4.39
C PRO A 110 1.08 -10.37 3.26
N THR A 111 2.00 -9.40 3.30
CA THR A 111 2.08 -8.33 2.29
C THR A 111 3.49 -8.20 1.72
N LEU A 112 3.59 -8.01 0.40
CA LEU A 112 4.82 -7.65 -0.29
C LEU A 112 4.79 -6.16 -0.63
N HIS A 113 5.81 -5.43 -0.21
CA HIS A 113 5.96 -4.00 -0.51
C HIS A 113 7.12 -3.81 -1.48
N VAL A 114 6.84 -3.21 -2.63
CA VAL A 114 7.81 -2.88 -3.68
C VAL A 114 7.94 -1.37 -3.75
N ILE A 115 9.09 -0.87 -3.31
CA ILE A 115 9.38 0.57 -3.27
C ILE A 115 10.51 0.85 -4.26
N GLY A 116 10.28 1.81 -5.16
CA GLY A 116 11.31 2.27 -6.09
C GLY A 116 12.36 3.10 -5.35
N ILE A 117 13.65 2.83 -5.59
CA ILE A 117 14.77 3.59 -4.96
C ILE A 117 14.71 5.09 -5.27
N ARG A 118 14.05 5.48 -6.37
CA ARG A 118 13.88 6.87 -6.82
C ARG A 118 12.45 7.37 -6.78
N ASP A 119 11.57 6.64 -6.08
CA ASP A 119 10.16 6.98 -5.96
C ASP A 119 9.99 8.16 -5.00
N MET A 120 10.26 9.39 -5.47
CA MET A 120 9.88 10.61 -4.76
C MET A 120 8.73 11.28 -5.50
N VAL A 121 7.54 11.12 -4.94
CA VAL A 121 6.34 11.79 -5.42
C VAL A 121 6.29 13.19 -4.77
N THR A 122 7.08 14.17 -5.27
CA THR A 122 6.78 15.64 -5.23
C THR A 122 7.95 16.56 -5.65
N GLN A 123 7.78 17.29 -6.78
CA GLN A 123 7.97 18.75 -7.05
C GLN A 123 8.00 18.97 -8.58
N PRO A 124 7.54 20.13 -9.12
CA PRO A 124 7.40 20.36 -10.58
C PRO A 124 8.69 20.15 -11.40
N GLU A 125 9.86 20.39 -10.80
CA GLU A 125 11.15 20.19 -11.50
C GLU A 125 11.51 18.70 -11.72
N TRP A 126 10.75 17.78 -11.13
CA TRP A 126 11.08 16.35 -11.06
C TRP A 126 10.22 15.49 -12.00
N ALA A 127 9.59 16.08 -13.03
CA ALA A 127 8.80 15.35 -14.01
C ALA A 127 9.56 14.22 -14.72
N GLN A 128 10.90 14.26 -14.78
CA GLN A 128 11.74 13.13 -15.23
C GLN A 128 11.80 11.96 -14.23
N MET A 129 11.52 12.17 -12.95
CA MET A 129 11.43 11.10 -11.95
C MET A 129 10.08 10.38 -11.91
N LEU A 130 9.01 10.97 -12.47
CA LEU A 130 7.75 10.26 -12.73
C LEU A 130 8.00 8.99 -13.57
N CYS A 131 9.05 8.96 -14.40
CA CYS A 131 9.51 7.78 -15.13
C CYS A 131 9.95 6.60 -14.23
N THR A 132 10.03 6.79 -12.90
CA THR A 132 10.36 5.73 -11.92
C THR A 132 9.19 5.28 -11.04
N HIS A 133 8.02 5.91 -11.19
CA HIS A 133 6.78 5.55 -10.51
C HIS A 133 5.94 4.63 -11.41
N TYR A 134 6.28 3.33 -11.43
CA TYR A 134 5.61 2.35 -12.27
C TYR A 134 5.63 0.96 -11.63
N VAL A 135 4.74 0.07 -12.08
CA VAL A 135 4.80 -1.34 -11.73
C VAL A 135 5.95 -2.01 -12.49
N PRO A 136 6.97 -2.58 -11.81
CA PRO A 136 8.10 -3.18 -12.50
C PRO A 136 7.67 -4.26 -13.50
N SER A 137 7.96 -4.03 -14.77
CA SER A 137 7.47 -4.86 -15.89
C SER A 137 8.55 -5.72 -16.57
N LYS A 138 9.81 -5.61 -16.15
CA LYS A 138 10.89 -6.43 -16.71
C LYS A 138 10.63 -7.92 -16.43
N PRO A 139 11.04 -8.85 -17.32
CA PRO A 139 10.72 -10.28 -17.17
C PRO A 139 11.10 -10.91 -15.83
N HIS A 140 12.21 -10.48 -15.22
CA HIS A 140 12.61 -10.97 -13.89
C HIS A 140 11.66 -10.53 -12.77
N TRP A 141 11.01 -9.38 -12.88
CA TRP A 141 9.98 -8.95 -11.94
C TRP A 141 8.70 -9.76 -12.09
N ALA A 142 8.27 -10.01 -13.34
CA ALA A 142 7.13 -10.90 -13.58
C ALA A 142 7.36 -12.31 -13.02
N LYS A 143 8.58 -12.85 -13.20
CA LYS A 143 8.99 -14.13 -12.62
C LYS A 143 8.96 -14.08 -11.08
N PHE A 144 9.53 -13.03 -10.49
CA PHE A 144 9.51 -12.83 -9.04
C PHE A 144 8.09 -12.76 -8.47
N PHE A 145 7.20 -11.95 -9.05
CA PHE A 145 5.80 -11.86 -8.60
C PHE A 145 5.09 -13.22 -8.69
N ALA A 146 5.29 -13.95 -9.79
CA ALA A 146 4.69 -15.27 -9.96
C ALA A 146 5.21 -16.27 -8.93
N GLU A 147 6.52 -16.28 -8.65
CA GLU A 147 7.11 -17.13 -7.61
C GLU A 147 6.60 -16.75 -6.22
N PHE A 148 6.48 -15.44 -5.92
CA PHE A 148 5.92 -14.94 -4.67
C PHE A 148 4.49 -15.39 -4.46
N MET A 149 3.62 -15.18 -5.44
CA MET A 149 2.23 -15.64 -5.34
C MET A 149 2.12 -17.16 -5.20
N ARG A 150 2.99 -17.93 -5.87
CA ARG A 150 3.02 -19.40 -5.73
C ARG A 150 3.52 -19.85 -4.37
N SER A 151 4.48 -19.17 -3.74
CA SER A 151 4.95 -19.55 -2.41
C SER A 151 3.87 -19.36 -1.35
N LEU A 152 2.97 -18.38 -1.54
CA LEU A 152 1.85 -18.11 -0.64
C LEU A 152 0.77 -19.20 -0.65
N ALA A 153 0.67 -19.98 -1.73
CA ALA A 153 -0.19 -21.16 -1.79
C ALA A 153 0.31 -22.32 -0.91
N ARG A 154 1.56 -22.26 -0.44
CA ARG A 154 2.13 -23.27 0.46
C ARG A 154 1.80 -22.94 1.93
N PRO A 155 1.70 -23.97 2.80
CA PRO A 155 1.63 -23.77 4.25
C PRO A 155 2.75 -22.85 4.74
N ALA A 156 2.49 -22.07 5.79
CA ALA A 156 3.48 -21.12 6.32
C ALA A 156 4.83 -21.77 6.66
N SER A 157 4.81 -23.03 7.12
CA SER A 157 6.00 -23.85 7.42
C SER A 157 6.84 -24.21 6.19
N GLU A 158 6.28 -24.12 4.98
CA GLU A 158 6.90 -24.51 3.70
C GLU A 158 7.19 -23.32 2.78
N ARG A 159 6.95 -22.10 3.26
CA ARG A 159 7.22 -20.87 2.51
C ARG A 159 8.73 -20.64 2.45
N VAL A 160 9.26 -20.64 1.23
CA VAL A 160 10.67 -20.37 0.96
C VAL A 160 10.85 -18.86 0.78
N HIS A 161 11.93 -18.31 1.35
CA HIS A 161 12.32 -16.92 1.09
C HIS A 161 12.65 -16.74 -0.39
N ILE A 162 11.93 -15.85 -1.06
CA ILE A 162 12.21 -15.49 -2.45
C ILE A 162 13.05 -14.22 -2.41
N PRO A 163 14.31 -14.28 -2.87
CA PRO A 163 15.18 -13.11 -2.84
C PRO A 163 14.57 -11.99 -3.67
N SER A 164 14.76 -10.75 -3.21
CA SER A 164 14.38 -9.59 -4.00
C SER A 164 15.05 -9.67 -5.38
N PRO A 165 14.38 -9.23 -6.45
CA PRO A 165 14.96 -9.17 -7.77
C PRO A 165 16.01 -8.05 -7.79
N THR A 166 17.22 -8.35 -7.33
CA THR A 166 18.35 -7.43 -7.36
C THR A 166 18.77 -7.22 -8.81
N PRO A 167 19.03 -5.97 -9.25
CA PRO A 167 19.77 -5.76 -10.48
C PRO A 167 21.11 -6.50 -10.37
N PRO A 168 21.62 -7.17 -11.43
CA PRO A 168 22.98 -7.68 -11.42
C PRO A 168 23.94 -6.48 -11.31
N GLY A 169 24.50 -6.27 -10.12
CA GLY A 169 25.47 -5.22 -9.84
C GLY A 169 26.18 -5.50 -8.51
N PRO A 170 27.48 -5.20 -8.39
CA PRO A 170 28.25 -5.56 -7.20
C PRO A 170 27.73 -4.80 -5.96
N PRO A 171 27.83 -5.42 -4.76
CA PRO A 171 27.38 -4.80 -3.52
C PRO A 171 28.18 -3.52 -3.25
N ARG A 172 27.51 -2.39 -3.06
CA ARG A 172 28.16 -1.21 -2.46
C ARG A 172 28.16 -1.38 -0.95
N PRO A 173 29.31 -1.17 -0.26
CA PRO A 173 29.33 -1.16 1.18
C PRO A 173 28.57 0.08 1.66
N VAL A 174 27.53 -0.12 2.48
CA VAL A 174 26.97 0.94 3.33
C VAL A 174 27.29 0.57 4.77
N VAL A 175 28.32 1.21 5.31
CA VAL A 175 28.57 1.25 6.74
C VAL A 175 27.70 2.37 7.30
N SER A 176 26.74 2.04 8.16
CA SER A 176 26.20 2.99 9.12
C SER A 176 26.08 2.30 10.47
N LYS A 177 26.98 2.68 11.40
CA LYS A 177 26.76 2.46 12.83
C LYS A 177 25.66 3.42 13.29
N LEU A 178 24.91 2.96 14.30
CA LEU A 178 23.82 3.66 15.00
C LEU A 178 24.14 5.13 15.31
#